data_AF-A0A2E7L2M4-F1
#
_entry.id   AF-A0A2E7L2M4-F1
#
_cell.length_a   1.000
_cell.length_b   1.000
_cell.length_c   1.000
_cell.angle_alpha   90.00
_cell.angle_beta   90.00
_cell.angle_gamma   90.00
#
_symmetry.space_group_name_H-M   'P 1'
#
loop_
_entity.id
_entity.type
_entity.pdbx_description
1 polymer ?
#
loop_
_entity_poly.entity_id
_entity_poly.type
_entity_poly.pdbx_seq_one_letter_code
_entity_poly.pdbx_strand_id
1 'polypeptide(L)'
;MRYLLVVVLLPVFANAGMPAAEASDRERAAYFESKVRPLLAQRCFRCHGPKKQRGGLRLDQGPHLLAGGDSGPVLKPGKPDESLLIQAINYQGLEMPPDRKLRQREVEVLTRWVRSGAYWPRGAVAPDELTHPSLGVTAADRQHWSFQPLKRPTILRSGNFSQMANPIDWFVTKRLREQGLRSAPLAAPRILIRRLFFDLTGLPPTPDEVQKFAENPAADRYDRLVDDLLARPQYGERWGRHWLDLVRYAQTNGYERDGEKPHAWRFRDYVVRSFNEDKGFDRFVQEQLAGDELEDLSRETIIATGYYRLGVWDDEPDDKQVALWDEIDDLVRTTGETFLGLTIGCARCHEHKFDPIPQEDYYRLAAFFRNVIPYGTD
;
A
#
# COMPACT_ATOMS: atom_id res chain seq x y z
N MET A 1 -82.00 2.10 0.24
CA MET A 1 -80.72 1.55 0.73
C MET A 1 -79.68 2.67 0.63
N ARG A 2 -78.97 2.94 1.73
CA ARG A 2 -78.13 4.13 1.95
C ARG A 2 -76.85 4.12 1.07
N TYR A 3 -76.42 5.33 0.72
CA TYR A 3 -75.23 5.72 -0.05
C TYR A 3 -73.90 5.11 0.42
N LEU A 4 -72.96 4.93 -0.51
CA LEU A 4 -71.53 5.20 -0.27
C LEU A 4 -70.82 5.53 -1.59
N LEU A 5 -70.75 6.82 -1.90
CA LEU A 5 -69.89 7.38 -2.93
C LEU A 5 -68.52 7.61 -2.27
N VAL A 6 -67.52 6.78 -2.60
CA VAL A 6 -66.16 6.94 -2.09
C VAL A 6 -65.45 8.00 -2.94
N VAL A 7 -65.34 9.21 -2.41
CA VAL A 7 -64.50 10.27 -2.97
C VAL A 7 -63.05 9.96 -2.62
N VAL A 8 -62.25 9.54 -3.60
CA VAL A 8 -60.81 9.39 -3.45
C VAL A 8 -60.16 10.77 -3.56
N LEU A 9 -59.84 11.37 -2.41
CA LEU A 9 -58.94 12.52 -2.30
C LEU A 9 -57.51 12.04 -2.55
N LEU A 10 -57.00 12.27 -3.76
CA LEU A 10 -55.57 12.19 -4.05
C LEU A 10 -54.87 13.41 -3.40
N PRO A 11 -53.94 13.21 -2.45
CA PRO A 11 -53.15 14.33 -1.95
C PRO A 11 -52.20 14.76 -3.07
N VAL A 12 -52.40 15.99 -3.56
CA VAL A 12 -51.39 16.72 -4.34
C VAL A 12 -50.26 17.04 -3.37
N PHE A 13 -49.27 16.15 -3.30
CA PHE A 13 -48.00 16.47 -2.66
C PHE A 13 -47.31 17.51 -3.53
N ALA A 14 -47.38 18.77 -3.08
CA ALA A 14 -46.51 19.82 -3.56
C ALA A 14 -45.06 19.32 -3.44
N ASN A 15 -44.39 19.15 -4.57
CA ASN A 15 -42.99 18.76 -4.65
C ASN A 15 -42.15 19.93 -4.13
N ALA A 16 -42.05 20.07 -2.81
CA ALA A 16 -41.08 20.94 -2.18
C ALA A 16 -39.70 20.39 -2.56
N GLY A 17 -38.96 21.15 -3.37
CA GLY A 17 -37.65 20.75 -3.88
C GLY A 17 -36.77 20.25 -2.74
N MET A 18 -36.39 18.97 -2.79
CA MET A 18 -35.36 18.44 -1.92
C MET A 18 -34.10 19.29 -2.16
N PRO A 19 -33.48 19.84 -1.10
CA PRO A 19 -32.17 20.45 -1.26
C PRO A 19 -31.22 19.39 -1.82
N ALA A 20 -30.46 19.76 -2.85
CA ALA A 20 -29.41 18.89 -3.40
C ALA A 20 -28.54 18.42 -2.24
N ALA A 21 -28.51 17.09 -2.00
CA ALA A 21 -27.70 16.52 -0.95
C ALA A 21 -26.24 16.94 -1.16
N GLU A 22 -25.66 17.62 -0.18
CA GLU A 22 -24.24 17.97 -0.23
C GLU A 22 -23.43 16.67 -0.34
N ALA A 23 -22.56 16.59 -1.35
CA ALA A 23 -21.67 15.46 -1.53
C ALA A 23 -20.82 15.25 -0.27
N SER A 24 -20.72 14.01 0.19
CA SER A 24 -19.93 13.67 1.37
C SER A 24 -18.46 14.06 1.18
N ASP A 25 -17.74 14.35 2.27
CA ASP A 25 -16.30 14.64 2.23
C ASP A 25 -15.49 13.55 1.50
N ARG A 26 -15.93 12.29 1.60
CA ARG A 26 -15.32 11.17 0.90
C ARG A 26 -15.47 11.26 -0.62
N GLU A 27 -16.64 11.64 -1.11
CA GLU A 27 -16.89 11.80 -2.55
C GLU A 27 -16.14 13.01 -3.11
N ARG A 28 -16.09 14.10 -2.33
CA ARG A 28 -15.31 15.30 -2.67
C ARG A 28 -13.81 14.99 -2.72
N ALA A 29 -13.29 14.24 -1.75
CA ALA A 29 -11.90 13.78 -1.74
C ALA A 29 -11.58 12.85 -2.93
N ALA A 30 -12.43 11.86 -3.21
CA ALA A 30 -12.23 10.95 -4.33
C ALA A 30 -12.23 11.67 -5.69
N TYR A 31 -13.13 12.64 -5.87
CA TYR A 31 -13.17 13.46 -7.08
C TYR A 31 -11.92 14.35 -7.19
N PHE A 32 -11.48 14.94 -6.08
CA PHE A 32 -10.27 15.76 -6.06
C PHE A 32 -9.03 14.96 -6.46
N GLU A 33 -8.79 13.81 -5.81
CA GLU A 33 -7.59 13.00 -6.05
C GLU A 33 -7.58 12.35 -7.43
N SER A 34 -8.74 11.92 -7.94
CA SER A 34 -8.81 11.22 -9.25
C SER A 34 -8.93 12.15 -10.46
N LYS A 35 -9.46 13.38 -10.31
CA LYS A 35 -9.74 14.29 -11.43
C LYS A 35 -9.01 15.63 -11.33
N VAL A 36 -9.02 16.25 -10.15
CA VAL A 36 -8.54 17.65 -9.99
C VAL A 36 -7.03 17.71 -9.81
N ARG A 37 -6.47 16.98 -8.84
CA ARG A 37 -5.03 17.00 -8.55
C ARG A 37 -4.17 16.62 -9.76
N PRO A 38 -4.47 15.55 -10.52
CA PRO A 38 -3.69 15.21 -11.72
C PRO A 38 -3.74 16.30 -12.79
N LEU A 39 -4.89 16.99 -12.93
CA LEU A 39 -5.04 18.06 -13.91
C LEU A 39 -4.23 19.30 -13.52
N LEU A 40 -4.28 19.71 -12.24
CA LEU A 40 -3.45 20.79 -11.71
C LEU A 40 -1.95 20.46 -11.87
N ALA A 41 -1.56 19.20 -11.62
CA ALA A 41 -0.19 18.76 -11.80
C ALA A 41 0.30 18.87 -13.24
N GLN A 42 -0.51 18.42 -14.19
CA GLN A 42 -0.15 18.42 -15.61
C GLN A 42 -0.16 19.81 -16.24
N ARG A 43 -1.06 20.70 -15.80
CA ARG A 43 -1.32 21.98 -16.48
C ARG A 43 -0.81 23.20 -15.75
N CYS A 44 -0.67 23.15 -14.42
CA CYS A 44 -0.48 24.34 -13.60
C CYS A 44 0.87 24.36 -12.85
N PHE A 45 1.31 23.24 -12.27
CA PHE A 45 2.46 23.23 -11.33
C PHE A 45 3.80 23.62 -11.96
N ARG A 46 3.94 23.48 -13.29
CA ARG A 46 5.14 23.95 -14.01
C ARG A 46 5.41 25.45 -13.81
N CYS A 47 4.37 26.26 -13.61
CA CYS A 47 4.46 27.71 -13.48
C CYS A 47 3.93 28.28 -12.15
N HIS A 48 3.07 27.52 -11.46
CA HIS A 48 2.42 27.87 -10.19
C HIS A 48 2.60 26.76 -9.16
N GLY A 49 3.83 26.27 -9.07
CA GLY A 49 4.25 25.20 -8.18
C GLY A 49 5.51 25.61 -7.42
N PRO A 50 6.23 24.65 -6.84
CA PRO A 50 7.30 24.98 -5.90
C PRO A 50 8.52 25.63 -6.53
N LYS A 51 8.95 25.09 -7.68
CA LYS A 51 10.11 25.58 -8.42
C LYS A 51 9.86 26.92 -9.10
N LYS A 52 8.59 27.29 -9.33
CA LYS A 52 8.22 28.51 -10.05
C LYS A 52 6.84 28.99 -9.62
N GLN A 53 6.76 30.24 -9.18
CA GLN A 53 5.58 30.85 -8.57
C GLN A 53 5.21 32.14 -9.32
N ARG A 54 4.74 32.01 -10.57
CA ARG A 54 4.32 33.19 -11.34
C ARG A 54 3.13 33.87 -10.66
N GLY A 55 3.23 35.18 -10.47
CA GLY A 55 2.20 35.98 -9.78
C GLY A 55 2.01 35.60 -8.32
N GLY A 56 3.07 35.14 -7.63
CA GLY A 56 3.03 34.75 -6.22
C GLY A 56 2.15 33.53 -5.91
N LEU A 57 1.65 32.84 -6.93
CA LEU A 57 0.61 31.82 -6.78
C LEU A 57 1.18 30.40 -6.71
N ARG A 58 0.73 29.64 -5.71
CA ARG A 58 0.95 28.19 -5.54
C ARG A 58 -0.39 27.45 -5.62
N LEU A 59 -0.49 26.50 -6.55
CA LEU A 59 -1.69 25.69 -6.76
C LEU A 59 -1.54 24.23 -6.28
N ASP A 60 -0.36 23.87 -5.80
CA ASP A 60 0.03 22.53 -5.37
C ASP A 60 -0.22 22.27 -3.87
N GLN A 61 -0.52 23.32 -3.09
CA GLN A 61 -0.78 23.24 -1.66
C GLN A 61 -2.10 23.91 -1.27
N GLY A 62 -2.90 23.24 -0.44
CA GLY A 62 -4.21 23.75 0.00
C GLY A 62 -4.15 25.10 0.72
N PRO A 63 -3.27 25.29 1.73
CA PRO A 63 -3.15 26.57 2.43
C PRO A 63 -2.75 27.73 1.50
N HIS A 64 -1.82 27.51 0.58
CA HIS A 64 -1.39 28.55 -0.34
C HIS A 64 -2.43 28.83 -1.45
N LEU A 65 -3.14 27.80 -1.90
CA LEU A 65 -4.25 27.94 -2.84
C LEU A 65 -5.35 28.87 -2.29
N LEU A 66 -5.63 28.77 -0.98
CA LEU A 66 -6.60 29.63 -0.28
C LEU A 66 -6.07 31.05 -0.07
N ALA A 67 -4.76 31.22 0.15
CA ALA A 67 -4.13 32.53 0.28
C ALA A 67 -4.15 33.33 -1.04
N GLY A 68 -4.06 32.64 -2.18
CA GLY A 68 -4.06 33.25 -3.50
C GLY A 68 -2.67 33.69 -3.97
N GLY A 69 -2.62 34.65 -4.91
CA GLY A 69 -1.38 35.20 -5.43
C GLY A 69 -1.35 36.73 -5.29
N ASP A 70 -0.46 37.37 -6.05
CA ASP A 70 -0.28 38.84 -6.03
C ASP A 70 -1.56 39.60 -6.41
N SER A 71 -2.48 38.94 -7.14
CA SER A 71 -3.80 39.47 -7.51
C SER A 71 -4.92 39.15 -6.50
N GLY A 72 -4.56 38.62 -5.32
CA GLY A 72 -5.49 38.21 -4.28
C GLY A 72 -6.00 36.76 -4.43
N PRO A 73 -7.12 36.41 -3.75
CA PRO A 73 -7.67 35.06 -3.74
C PRO A 73 -8.06 34.58 -5.13
N VAL A 74 -7.54 33.41 -5.53
CA VAL A 74 -7.81 32.84 -6.86
C VAL A 74 -9.09 31.98 -6.91
N LEU A 75 -9.60 31.59 -5.75
CA LEU A 75 -10.77 30.74 -5.60
C LEU A 75 -11.78 31.34 -4.63
N LYS A 76 -13.05 31.28 -5.03
CA LYS A 76 -14.19 31.48 -4.15
C LYS A 76 -15.00 30.18 -4.11
N PRO A 77 -14.87 29.38 -3.04
CA PRO A 77 -15.62 28.14 -2.87
C PRO A 77 -17.12 28.31 -3.15
N GLY A 78 -17.70 27.44 -3.97
CA GLY A 78 -19.11 27.47 -4.36
C GLY A 78 -19.45 28.46 -5.48
N LYS A 79 -18.53 29.37 -5.85
CA LYS A 79 -18.78 30.48 -6.76
C LYS A 79 -17.78 30.46 -7.93
N PRO A 80 -17.96 29.58 -8.92
CA PRO A 80 -17.04 29.47 -10.05
C PRO A 80 -16.93 30.76 -10.85
N ASP A 81 -18.04 31.45 -11.09
CA ASP A 81 -18.06 32.65 -11.94
C ASP A 81 -17.36 33.86 -11.29
N GLU A 82 -17.25 33.85 -9.95
CA GLU A 82 -16.50 34.84 -9.19
C GLU A 82 -15.05 34.42 -8.89
N SER A 83 -14.64 33.22 -9.31
CA SER A 83 -13.30 32.67 -9.04
C SER A 83 -12.32 33.03 -10.15
N LEU A 84 -11.27 33.77 -9.81
CA LEU A 84 -10.26 34.22 -10.77
C LEU A 84 -9.61 33.06 -11.53
N LEU A 85 -9.41 31.90 -10.89
CA LEU A 85 -8.90 30.70 -11.55
C LEU A 85 -9.79 30.28 -12.73
N ILE A 86 -11.12 30.29 -12.53
CA ILE A 86 -12.09 29.85 -13.55
C ILE A 86 -12.17 30.89 -14.67
N GLN A 87 -12.14 32.18 -14.34
CA GLN A 87 -12.07 33.24 -15.34
C GLN A 87 -10.79 33.12 -16.18
N ALA A 88 -9.66 32.85 -15.53
CA ALA A 88 -8.36 32.78 -16.20
C ALA A 88 -8.25 31.58 -17.16
N ILE A 89 -8.74 30.41 -16.77
CA ILE A 89 -8.77 29.24 -17.66
C ILE A 89 -9.81 29.36 -18.79
N ASN A 90 -10.79 30.24 -18.62
CA ASN A 90 -11.75 30.59 -19.67
C ASN A 90 -11.28 31.74 -20.57
N TYR A 91 -10.12 32.35 -20.29
CA TYR A 91 -9.59 33.51 -20.99
C TYR A 91 -10.52 34.73 -20.88
N GLN A 92 -11.10 34.93 -19.71
CA GLN A 92 -11.90 36.11 -19.38
C GLN A 92 -11.02 37.05 -18.56
N GLY A 93 -10.19 37.84 -19.24
CA GLY A 93 -9.17 38.69 -18.62
C GLY A 93 -7.78 38.06 -18.71
N LEU A 94 -7.19 37.66 -17.58
CA LEU A 94 -5.91 36.95 -17.57
C LEU A 94 -6.03 35.63 -18.32
N GLU A 95 -5.10 35.31 -19.22
CA GLU A 95 -5.16 34.07 -20.01
C GLU A 95 -4.20 33.02 -19.44
N MET A 96 -4.75 31.90 -18.93
CA MET A 96 -3.96 30.79 -18.38
C MET A 96 -4.48 29.44 -18.87
N PRO A 97 -3.62 28.48 -19.26
CA PRO A 97 -2.18 28.61 -19.49
C PRO A 97 -1.86 29.49 -20.71
N PRO A 98 -0.79 30.31 -20.69
CA PRO A 98 -0.50 31.27 -21.76
C PRO A 98 -0.21 30.62 -23.12
N ASP A 99 0.33 29.40 -23.11
CA ASP A 99 0.73 28.71 -24.34
C ASP A 99 -0.49 28.13 -25.09
N ARG A 100 -1.52 27.69 -24.36
CA ARG A 100 -2.71 27.05 -24.92
C ARG A 100 -3.83 26.92 -23.90
N LYS A 101 -5.04 27.30 -24.31
CA LYS A 101 -6.27 27.13 -23.51
C LYS A 101 -6.55 25.66 -23.20
N LEU A 102 -7.05 25.40 -22.00
CA LEU A 102 -7.49 24.06 -21.59
C LEU A 102 -8.64 23.57 -22.48
N ARG A 103 -8.76 22.25 -22.63
CA ARG A 103 -9.91 21.66 -23.31
C ARG A 103 -11.17 21.89 -22.48
N GLN A 104 -12.32 21.98 -23.13
CA GLN A 104 -13.60 22.24 -22.45
C GLN A 104 -13.86 21.27 -21.28
N ARG A 105 -13.59 19.98 -21.49
CA ARG A 105 -13.69 18.94 -20.44
C ARG A 105 -12.79 19.19 -19.22
N GLU A 106 -11.61 19.77 -19.41
CA GLU A 106 -10.66 20.08 -18.33
C GLU A 106 -11.16 21.30 -17.54
N VAL A 107 -11.68 22.31 -18.24
CA VAL A 107 -12.34 23.47 -17.62
C VAL A 107 -13.53 23.01 -16.77
N GLU A 108 -14.39 22.15 -17.30
CA GLU A 108 -15.55 21.61 -16.59
C GLU A 108 -15.18 20.86 -15.30
N VAL A 109 -14.06 20.11 -15.30
CA VAL A 109 -13.56 19.43 -14.10
C VAL A 109 -13.24 20.43 -13.00
N LEU A 110 -12.51 21.50 -13.32
CA LEU A 110 -12.12 22.54 -12.37
C LEU A 110 -13.34 23.39 -11.95
N THR A 111 -14.22 23.75 -12.87
CA THR A 111 -15.47 24.47 -12.58
C THR A 111 -16.36 23.67 -11.63
N ARG A 112 -16.52 22.37 -11.86
CA ARG A 112 -17.28 21.49 -10.97
C ARG A 112 -16.66 21.43 -9.58
N TRP A 113 -15.34 21.30 -9.50
CA TRP A 113 -14.62 21.29 -8.23
C TRP A 113 -14.85 22.58 -7.43
N VAL A 114 -14.70 23.74 -8.05
CA VAL A 114 -14.95 25.04 -7.40
C VAL A 114 -16.41 25.16 -6.96
N ARG A 115 -17.36 24.77 -7.82
CA ARG A 115 -18.79 24.76 -7.50
C ARG A 115 -19.11 23.85 -6.30
N SER A 116 -18.40 22.73 -6.14
CA SER A 116 -18.56 21.80 -5.02
C SER A 116 -17.87 22.26 -3.71
N GLY A 117 -17.42 23.51 -3.65
CA GLY A 117 -16.78 24.10 -2.47
C GLY A 117 -15.25 24.07 -2.52
N ALA A 118 -14.65 23.83 -3.70
CA ALA A 118 -13.19 23.78 -3.89
C ALA A 118 -12.48 22.91 -2.83
N TYR A 119 -13.07 21.74 -2.52
CA TYR A 119 -12.61 20.87 -1.45
C TYR A 119 -11.14 20.50 -1.66
N TRP A 120 -10.34 20.70 -0.62
CA TRP A 120 -8.96 20.24 -0.51
C TRP A 120 -8.89 19.33 0.72
N PRO A 121 -8.53 18.03 0.57
CA PRO A 121 -8.50 17.15 1.73
C PRO A 121 -7.45 17.64 2.75
N ARG A 122 -7.85 17.78 4.02
CA ARG A 122 -6.92 18.16 5.09
C ARG A 122 -5.90 17.03 5.30
N GLY A 123 -4.61 17.38 5.36
CA GLY A 123 -3.52 16.39 5.38
C GLY A 123 -3.17 15.83 4.00
N ALA A 124 -3.74 16.37 2.92
CA ALA A 124 -3.31 16.03 1.57
C ALA A 124 -2.01 16.76 1.26
N VAL A 125 -0.93 16.06 1.60
CA VAL A 125 0.48 16.38 1.38
C VAL A 125 0.66 17.04 0.01
N ALA A 126 1.29 18.20 0.00
CA ALA A 126 1.65 18.86 -1.25
C ALA A 126 2.50 17.92 -2.11
N PRO A 127 2.44 17.96 -3.45
CA PRO A 127 3.44 17.30 -4.31
C PRO A 127 4.89 17.67 -3.95
N ASP A 128 5.07 18.81 -3.28
CA ASP A 128 6.34 19.34 -2.80
C ASP A 128 6.71 18.89 -1.37
N GLU A 129 5.76 18.32 -0.62
CA GLU A 129 6.05 17.51 0.58
C GLU A 129 6.19 16.02 0.20
N LEU A 130 5.77 15.63 -1.00
CA LEU A 130 6.10 14.36 -1.68
C LEU A 130 7.40 14.45 -2.49
N THR A 131 8.15 15.53 -2.30
CA THR A 131 9.58 15.57 -2.55
C THR A 131 10.17 15.95 -1.23
N HIS A 132 10.85 15.03 -0.55
CA HIS A 132 11.73 15.45 0.54
C HIS A 132 12.65 16.53 -0.05
N PRO A 133 12.58 17.80 0.39
CA PRO A 133 13.68 18.72 0.11
C PRO A 133 14.93 18.01 0.63
N SER A 134 16.05 18.20 -0.05
CA SER A 134 17.37 17.59 0.22
C SER A 134 18.00 17.98 1.57
N LEU A 135 17.19 18.05 2.62
CA LEU A 135 17.47 18.58 3.95
C LEU A 135 17.25 17.52 5.04
N GLY A 136 17.43 16.24 4.69
CA GLY A 136 17.44 15.13 5.62
C GLY A 136 16.11 14.87 6.33
N VAL A 137 16.12 13.94 7.28
CA VAL A 137 14.95 13.48 8.04
C VAL A 137 14.52 14.54 9.06
N THR A 138 13.30 15.07 8.94
CA THR A 138 12.75 16.09 9.85
C THR A 138 12.14 15.49 11.11
N ALA A 139 11.71 16.34 12.04
CA ALA A 139 10.97 15.89 13.23
C ALA A 139 9.55 15.38 12.89
N ALA A 140 8.93 15.92 11.83
CA ALA A 140 7.61 15.49 11.38
C ALA A 140 7.66 14.10 10.75
N ASP A 141 8.69 13.83 9.94
CA ASP A 141 8.89 12.52 9.30
C ASP A 141 9.03 11.41 10.34
N ARG A 142 9.82 11.66 11.38
CA ARG A 142 9.98 10.72 12.49
C ARG A 142 8.67 10.43 13.19
N GLN A 143 7.70 11.33 13.19
CA GLN A 143 6.38 11.14 13.83
C GLN A 143 5.38 10.39 12.94
N HIS A 144 5.71 10.07 11.69
CA HIS A 144 4.84 9.29 10.83
C HIS A 144 4.57 7.92 11.46
N TRP A 145 3.30 7.48 11.40
CA TRP A 145 2.81 6.32 12.16
C TRP A 145 3.58 5.02 11.87
N SER A 146 4.11 4.87 10.65
CA SER A 146 4.87 3.68 10.23
C SER A 146 6.28 3.61 10.81
N PHE A 147 6.84 4.75 11.25
CA PHE A 147 8.18 4.82 11.86
C PHE A 147 8.12 4.87 13.40
N GLN A 148 6.91 4.82 13.96
CA GLN A 148 6.71 4.79 15.40
C GLN A 148 6.68 3.34 15.91
N PRO A 149 7.21 3.08 17.12
CA PRO A 149 7.08 1.76 17.74
C PRO A 149 5.63 1.31 17.83
N LEU A 150 5.37 0.05 17.49
CA LEU A 150 4.03 -0.53 17.58
C LEU A 150 3.55 -0.56 19.04
N LYS A 151 2.38 0.01 19.30
CA LYS A 151 1.72 -0.03 20.61
C LYS A 151 0.53 -0.98 20.55
N ARG A 152 0.51 -1.97 21.43
CA ARG A 152 -0.61 -2.92 21.52
C ARG A 152 -1.89 -2.18 21.95
N PRO A 153 -2.97 -2.19 21.15
CA PRO A 153 -4.17 -1.45 21.48
C PRO A 153 -4.94 -2.11 22.63
N THR A 154 -5.53 -1.29 23.51
CA THR A 154 -6.45 -1.76 24.55
C THR A 154 -7.82 -2.03 23.92
N ILE A 155 -8.28 -3.28 23.99
CA ILE A 155 -9.59 -3.68 23.48
C ILE A 155 -10.57 -3.70 24.65
N LEU A 156 -11.50 -2.75 24.67
CA LEU A 156 -12.60 -2.72 25.65
C LEU A 156 -13.63 -3.79 25.26
N ARG A 157 -13.51 -4.98 25.83
CA ARG A 157 -14.49 -6.07 25.69
C ARG A 157 -15.75 -5.77 26.51
N SER A 158 -16.53 -4.76 26.13
CA SER A 158 -17.82 -4.44 26.75
C SER A 158 -18.99 -4.61 25.77
N GLY A 159 -20.17 -4.97 26.29
CA GLY A 159 -21.41 -5.19 25.52
C GLY A 159 -21.41 -6.46 24.67
N ASN A 160 -22.18 -6.47 23.56
CA ASN A 160 -22.33 -7.58 22.60
C ASN A 160 -21.03 -8.01 21.87
N PHE A 161 -19.90 -7.44 22.26
CA PHE A 161 -18.57 -7.72 21.72
C PHE A 161 -17.75 -8.65 22.63
N SER A 162 -18.20 -8.92 23.85
CA SER A 162 -17.55 -9.88 24.78
C SER A 162 -17.61 -11.33 24.28
N GLN A 163 -18.48 -11.62 23.30
CA GLN A 163 -18.68 -12.93 22.70
C GLN A 163 -17.86 -13.16 21.42
N MET A 164 -17.07 -12.18 20.96
CA MET A 164 -16.22 -12.37 19.78
C MET A 164 -14.96 -13.16 20.13
N ALA A 165 -14.73 -14.27 19.41
CA ALA A 165 -13.61 -15.17 19.66
C ALA A 165 -12.25 -14.52 19.30
N ASN A 166 -12.17 -13.81 18.16
CA ASN A 166 -10.94 -13.17 17.72
C ASN A 166 -10.95 -11.65 18.00
N PRO A 167 -9.90 -11.10 18.65
CA PRO A 167 -9.79 -9.65 18.88
C PRO A 167 -9.79 -8.78 17.61
N ILE A 168 -9.38 -9.33 16.45
CA ILE A 168 -9.41 -8.62 15.15
C ILE A 168 -10.86 -8.35 14.71
N ASP A 169 -11.76 -9.31 14.93
CA ASP A 169 -13.17 -9.20 14.56
C ASP A 169 -13.87 -8.04 15.27
N TRP A 170 -13.37 -7.66 16.45
CA TRP A 170 -13.84 -6.49 17.17
C TRP A 170 -13.64 -5.21 16.34
N PHE A 171 -12.42 -5.00 15.82
CA PHE A 171 -12.09 -3.81 15.03
C PHE A 171 -12.88 -3.77 13.73
N VAL A 172 -12.98 -4.90 13.04
CA VAL A 172 -13.73 -5.03 11.78
C VAL A 172 -15.22 -4.79 12.01
N THR A 173 -15.82 -5.46 12.99
CA THR A 173 -17.27 -5.35 13.27
C THR A 173 -17.65 -3.97 13.76
N LYS A 174 -16.82 -3.34 14.61
CA LYS A 174 -17.02 -1.96 15.05
C LYS A 174 -17.13 -1.04 13.82
N ARG A 175 -16.16 -1.13 12.90
CA ARG A 175 -16.15 -0.28 11.70
C ARG A 175 -17.32 -0.55 10.76
N LEU A 176 -17.70 -1.82 10.57
CA LEU A 176 -18.88 -2.16 9.77
C LEU A 176 -20.15 -1.52 10.32
N ARG A 177 -20.38 -1.61 11.63
CA ARG A 177 -21.57 -1.03 12.28
C ARG A 177 -21.62 0.49 12.16
N GLU A 178 -20.51 1.18 12.37
CA GLU A 178 -20.41 2.64 12.16
C GLU A 178 -20.78 3.05 10.74
N GLN A 179 -20.52 2.19 9.76
CA GLN A 179 -20.86 2.42 8.36
C GLN A 179 -22.24 1.88 7.96
N GLY A 180 -23.04 1.38 8.91
CA GLY A 180 -24.34 0.76 8.62
C GLY A 180 -24.26 -0.56 7.84
N LEU A 181 -23.08 -1.19 7.81
CA LEU A 181 -22.82 -2.45 7.11
C LEU A 181 -22.95 -3.65 8.04
N ARG A 182 -23.18 -4.82 7.44
CA ARG A 182 -23.23 -6.11 8.13
C ARG A 182 -22.24 -7.07 7.49
N SER A 183 -21.68 -7.98 8.29
CA SER A 183 -20.81 -9.04 7.79
C SER A 183 -21.57 -9.95 6.83
N ALA A 184 -20.86 -10.47 5.83
CA ALA A 184 -21.39 -11.52 4.97
C ALA A 184 -21.69 -12.79 5.80
N PRO A 185 -22.69 -13.59 5.40
CA PRO A 185 -22.92 -14.88 6.04
C PRO A 185 -21.72 -15.81 5.85
N LEU A 186 -21.53 -16.74 6.78
CA LEU A 186 -20.52 -17.79 6.64
C LEU A 186 -20.79 -18.62 5.38
N ALA A 187 -19.71 -18.99 4.70
CA ALA A 187 -19.79 -19.85 3.54
C ALA A 187 -20.29 -21.26 3.93
N ALA A 188 -20.98 -21.93 3.01
CA ALA A 188 -21.40 -23.31 3.21
C ALA A 188 -20.18 -24.23 3.47
N PRO A 189 -20.32 -25.30 4.28
CA PRO A 189 -19.18 -26.13 4.69
C PRO A 189 -18.31 -26.63 3.53
N ARG A 190 -18.91 -27.06 2.43
CA ARG A 190 -18.20 -27.53 1.22
C ARG A 190 -17.38 -26.43 0.53
N ILE A 191 -17.80 -25.17 0.62
CA ILE A 191 -17.04 -24.02 0.09
C ILE A 191 -15.89 -23.70 1.04
N LEU A 192 -16.15 -23.76 2.34
CA LEU A 192 -15.19 -23.39 3.38
C LEU A 192 -13.96 -24.32 3.38
N ILE A 193 -14.17 -25.65 3.35
CA ILE A 193 -13.07 -26.61 3.25
C ILE A 193 -12.25 -26.39 1.98
N ARG A 194 -12.90 -26.16 0.83
CA ARG A 194 -12.19 -25.93 -0.42
C ARG A 194 -11.28 -24.71 -0.34
N ARG A 195 -11.77 -23.60 0.24
CA ARG A 195 -10.97 -22.38 0.45
C ARG A 195 -9.78 -22.64 1.36
N LEU A 196 -10.02 -23.23 2.53
CA LEU A 196 -8.96 -23.54 3.49
C LEU A 196 -7.83 -24.37 2.87
N PHE A 197 -8.17 -25.41 2.11
CA PHE A 197 -7.19 -26.25 1.44
C PHE A 197 -6.33 -25.48 0.43
N PHE A 198 -6.95 -24.68 -0.44
CA PHE A 198 -6.19 -23.87 -1.40
C PHE A 198 -5.39 -22.75 -0.73
N ASP A 199 -5.94 -22.11 0.29
CA ASP A 199 -5.30 -21.00 0.98
C ASP A 199 -4.08 -21.49 1.78
N LEU A 200 -4.22 -22.58 2.53
CA LEU A 200 -3.17 -23.09 3.42
C LEU A 200 -2.18 -24.02 2.71
N THR A 201 -2.65 -24.91 1.82
CA THR A 201 -1.78 -25.94 1.20
C THR A 201 -1.58 -25.75 -0.30
N GLY A 202 -2.37 -24.89 -0.95
CA GLY A 202 -2.35 -24.74 -2.41
C GLY A 202 -2.97 -25.90 -3.20
N LEU A 203 -3.46 -26.95 -2.53
CA LEU A 203 -4.01 -28.16 -3.14
C LEU A 203 -5.52 -28.26 -2.89
N PRO A 204 -6.27 -28.99 -3.74
CA PRO A 204 -7.68 -29.27 -3.46
C PRO A 204 -7.85 -30.34 -2.36
N PRO A 205 -8.95 -30.31 -1.59
CA PRO A 205 -9.32 -31.41 -0.72
C PRO A 205 -9.76 -32.64 -1.51
N THR A 206 -9.60 -33.83 -0.94
CA THR A 206 -10.19 -35.06 -1.47
C THR A 206 -11.71 -35.07 -1.28
N PRO A 207 -12.46 -35.83 -2.10
CA PRO A 207 -13.92 -35.98 -1.92
C PRO A 207 -14.31 -36.43 -0.50
N ASP A 208 -13.54 -37.35 0.09
CA ASP A 208 -13.78 -37.88 1.44
C ASP A 208 -13.56 -36.82 2.53
N GLU A 209 -12.52 -36.00 2.41
CA GLU A 209 -12.29 -34.88 3.34
C GLU A 209 -13.43 -33.86 3.26
N VAL A 210 -13.91 -33.56 2.04
CA VAL A 210 -15.07 -32.68 1.85
C VAL A 210 -16.32 -33.24 2.51
N GLN A 211 -16.58 -34.54 2.33
CA GLN A 211 -17.75 -35.18 2.92
C GLN A 211 -17.66 -35.18 4.46
N LYS A 212 -16.54 -35.65 5.02
CA LYS A 212 -16.29 -35.69 6.46
C LYS A 212 -16.45 -34.31 7.09
N PHE A 213 -15.89 -33.26 6.49
CA PHE A 213 -16.02 -31.90 7.02
C PHE A 213 -17.45 -31.35 6.90
N ALA A 214 -18.13 -31.61 5.77
CA ALA A 214 -19.46 -31.09 5.53
C ALA A 214 -20.54 -31.72 6.43
N GLU A 215 -20.33 -32.98 6.82
CA GLU A 215 -21.26 -33.75 7.66
C GLU A 215 -20.91 -33.68 9.15
N ASN A 216 -19.74 -33.17 9.53
CA ASN A 216 -19.32 -33.05 10.92
C ASN A 216 -20.15 -32.00 11.68
N PRO A 217 -20.92 -32.39 12.71
CA PRO A 217 -21.73 -31.46 13.49
C PRO A 217 -20.94 -30.71 14.57
N ALA A 218 -19.65 -31.03 14.77
CA ALA A 218 -18.85 -30.45 15.83
C ALA A 218 -18.67 -28.94 15.66
N ALA A 219 -18.78 -28.22 16.77
CA ALA A 219 -18.64 -26.77 16.83
C ALA A 219 -17.22 -26.31 16.47
N ASP A 220 -16.22 -27.12 16.77
CA ASP A 220 -14.79 -26.87 16.56
C ASP A 220 -14.22 -27.50 15.27
N ARG A 221 -15.09 -28.03 14.38
CA ARG A 221 -14.64 -28.69 13.13
C ARG A 221 -13.75 -27.81 12.25
N TYR A 222 -13.98 -26.49 12.29
CA TYR A 222 -13.22 -25.52 11.51
C TYR A 222 -11.80 -25.38 12.05
N ASP A 223 -11.67 -25.13 13.36
CA ASP A 223 -10.38 -24.94 14.02
C ASP A 223 -9.52 -26.20 13.89
N ARG A 224 -10.10 -27.38 14.11
CA ARG A 224 -9.39 -28.66 13.92
C ARG A 224 -8.90 -28.86 12.49
N LEU A 225 -9.68 -28.43 11.49
CA LEU A 225 -9.26 -28.52 10.10
C LEU A 225 -8.11 -27.54 9.80
N VAL A 226 -8.17 -26.33 10.36
CA VAL A 226 -7.08 -25.35 10.23
C VAL A 226 -5.81 -25.90 10.84
N ASP A 227 -5.86 -26.42 12.07
CA ASP A 227 -4.70 -27.01 12.76
C ASP A 227 -4.12 -28.20 11.98
N ASP A 228 -4.99 -29.09 11.46
CA ASP A 228 -4.56 -30.20 10.61
C ASP A 228 -3.83 -29.70 9.37
N LEU A 229 -4.39 -28.72 8.65
CA LEU A 229 -3.79 -28.18 7.42
C LEU A 229 -2.48 -27.44 7.69
N LEU A 230 -2.35 -26.70 8.79
CA LEU A 230 -1.12 -26.02 9.19
C LEU A 230 0.00 -27.03 9.53
N ALA A 231 -0.36 -28.20 10.08
CA ALA A 231 0.58 -29.26 10.40
C ALA A 231 1.04 -30.09 9.18
N ARG A 232 0.42 -29.91 8.00
CA ARG A 232 0.78 -30.64 6.78
C ARG A 232 2.04 -30.07 6.14
N PRO A 233 2.95 -30.90 5.59
CA PRO A 233 4.16 -30.42 4.92
C PRO A 233 3.92 -29.40 3.79
N GLN A 234 2.79 -29.54 3.11
CA GLN A 234 2.39 -28.66 2.00
C GLN A 234 2.10 -27.22 2.44
N TYR A 235 1.84 -26.98 3.73
CA TYR A 235 1.69 -25.63 4.25
C TYR A 235 2.98 -24.81 4.06
N GLY A 236 4.11 -25.35 4.52
CA GLY A 236 5.42 -24.72 4.35
C GLY A 236 5.84 -24.60 2.89
N GLU A 237 5.49 -25.57 2.04
CA GLU A 237 5.75 -25.47 0.59
C GLU A 237 4.94 -24.33 -0.05
N ARG A 238 3.66 -24.20 0.32
CA ARG A 238 2.75 -23.18 -0.19
C ARG A 238 3.16 -21.78 0.26
N TRP A 239 3.35 -21.59 1.56
CA TRP A 239 3.67 -20.29 2.16
C TRP A 239 5.13 -19.91 1.95
N GLY A 240 6.04 -20.88 1.99
CA GLY A 240 7.45 -20.69 1.68
C GLY A 240 7.66 -20.10 0.28
N ARG A 241 6.88 -20.50 -0.71
CA ARG A 241 6.94 -19.91 -2.07
C ARG A 241 6.75 -18.39 -2.06
N HIS A 242 5.82 -17.87 -1.27
CA HIS A 242 5.60 -16.43 -1.19
C HIS A 242 6.81 -15.69 -0.63
N TRP A 243 7.50 -16.28 0.36
CA TRP A 243 8.74 -15.72 0.87
C TRP A 243 9.88 -15.81 -0.14
N LEU A 244 10.03 -16.96 -0.79
CA LEU A 244 11.06 -17.23 -1.80
C LEU A 244 10.96 -16.25 -2.98
N ASP A 245 9.74 -15.87 -3.37
CA ASP A 245 9.52 -14.82 -4.39
C ASP A 245 10.09 -13.46 -3.94
N LEU A 246 9.93 -13.07 -2.67
CA LEU A 246 10.41 -11.78 -2.13
C LEU A 246 11.94 -11.70 -2.08
N VAL A 247 12.58 -12.78 -1.63
CA VAL A 247 14.05 -12.86 -1.54
C VAL A 247 14.71 -13.29 -2.85
N ARG A 248 13.94 -13.33 -3.94
CA ARG A 248 14.42 -13.57 -5.32
C ARG A 248 15.17 -14.90 -5.43
N TYR A 249 14.59 -15.92 -4.81
CA TYR A 249 15.10 -17.27 -4.90
C TYR A 249 15.01 -17.77 -6.35
N ALA A 250 16.14 -18.25 -6.87
CA ALA A 250 16.21 -19.02 -8.10
C ALA A 250 17.21 -20.17 -7.90
N GLN A 251 16.96 -21.28 -8.60
CA GLN A 251 17.92 -22.40 -8.67
C GLN A 251 18.98 -22.19 -9.75
N THR A 252 18.89 -21.09 -10.50
CA THR A 252 19.79 -20.74 -11.58
C THR A 252 20.26 -19.29 -11.43
N ASN A 253 21.23 -18.90 -12.24
CA ASN A 253 21.84 -17.57 -12.21
C ASN A 253 20.86 -16.44 -12.53
N GLY A 254 19.81 -16.71 -13.31
CA GLY A 254 18.84 -15.70 -13.71
C GLY A 254 19.44 -14.59 -14.58
N TYR A 255 20.56 -14.87 -15.24
CA TYR A 255 21.29 -13.95 -16.10
C TYR A 255 21.74 -14.63 -17.39
N GLU A 256 22.37 -13.89 -18.31
CA GLU A 256 22.72 -14.30 -19.69
C GLU A 256 23.17 -15.76 -19.82
N ARG A 257 24.10 -16.18 -18.96
CA ARG A 257 24.50 -17.58 -18.77
C ARG A 257 23.75 -18.16 -17.57
N ASP A 258 22.57 -18.71 -17.84
CA ASP A 258 21.67 -19.23 -16.81
C ASP A 258 22.11 -20.62 -16.29
N GLY A 259 23.25 -20.66 -15.60
CA GLY A 259 23.79 -21.85 -14.96
C GLY A 259 23.05 -22.22 -13.67
N GLU A 260 23.18 -23.47 -13.22
CA GLU A 260 22.66 -23.90 -11.91
C GLU A 260 23.43 -23.22 -10.77
N LYS A 261 22.73 -22.74 -9.74
CA LYS A 261 23.33 -22.28 -8.48
C LYS A 261 23.50 -23.47 -7.54
N PRO A 262 24.72 -24.00 -7.34
CA PRO A 262 24.92 -25.18 -6.53
C PRO A 262 24.41 -24.93 -5.11
N HIS A 263 23.63 -25.86 -4.59
CA HIS A 263 23.12 -25.85 -3.21
C HIS A 263 22.08 -24.77 -2.85
N ALA A 264 21.60 -23.95 -3.79
CA ALA A 264 20.53 -22.97 -3.51
C ALA A 264 19.28 -23.62 -2.88
N TRP A 265 18.97 -24.86 -3.24
CA TRP A 265 17.89 -25.66 -2.65
C TRP A 265 17.93 -25.75 -1.12
N ARG A 266 19.11 -25.65 -0.49
CA ARG A 266 19.24 -25.67 0.97
C ARG A 266 18.50 -24.50 1.62
N PHE A 267 18.61 -23.31 1.02
CA PHE A 267 17.90 -22.11 1.48
C PHE A 267 16.38 -22.28 1.31
N ARG A 268 15.93 -22.79 0.15
CA ARG A 268 14.52 -23.12 -0.08
C ARG A 268 13.97 -24.05 0.99
N ASP A 269 14.67 -25.13 1.27
CA ASP A 269 14.23 -26.13 2.24
C ASP A 269 14.26 -25.57 3.67
N TYR A 270 15.22 -24.69 3.99
CA TYR A 270 15.24 -23.93 5.25
C TYR A 270 13.99 -23.05 5.40
N VAL A 271 13.58 -22.32 4.35
CA VAL A 271 12.36 -21.49 4.37
C VAL A 271 11.14 -22.36 4.59
N VAL A 272 11.00 -23.44 3.82
CA VAL A 272 9.87 -24.39 3.94
C VAL A 272 9.79 -24.99 5.35
N ARG A 273 10.92 -25.43 5.92
CA ARG A 273 10.97 -25.91 7.31
C ARG A 273 10.59 -24.83 8.31
N SER A 274 11.08 -23.61 8.15
CA SER A 274 10.79 -22.51 9.07
C SER A 274 9.28 -22.22 9.17
N PHE A 275 8.54 -22.34 8.07
CA PHE A 275 7.08 -22.25 8.10
C PHE A 275 6.42 -23.46 8.78
N ASN A 276 6.85 -24.68 8.45
CA ASN A 276 6.26 -25.91 9.02
C ASN A 276 6.55 -26.08 10.53
N GLU A 277 7.66 -25.52 11.02
CA GLU A 277 8.05 -25.55 12.44
C GLU A 277 7.48 -24.37 13.23
N ASP A 278 6.69 -23.49 12.60
CA ASP A 278 6.15 -22.26 13.19
C ASP A 278 7.25 -21.38 13.82
N LYS A 279 8.36 -21.20 13.08
CA LYS A 279 9.49 -20.38 13.55
C LYS A 279 9.05 -18.93 13.75
N GLY A 280 9.37 -18.39 14.92
CA GLY A 280 9.13 -16.98 15.23
C GLY A 280 9.69 -16.06 14.14
N PHE A 281 8.88 -15.12 13.66
CA PHE A 281 9.24 -14.25 12.55
C PHE A 281 10.50 -13.42 12.83
N ASP A 282 10.66 -12.95 14.07
CA ASP A 282 11.85 -12.27 14.55
C ASP A 282 13.11 -13.11 14.37
N ARG A 283 13.06 -14.38 14.80
CA ARG A 283 14.17 -15.32 14.64
C ARG A 283 14.43 -15.65 13.17
N PHE A 284 13.37 -15.88 12.39
CA PHE A 284 13.46 -16.17 10.97
C PHE A 284 14.14 -15.05 10.18
N VAL A 285 13.87 -13.79 10.52
CA VAL A 285 14.54 -12.61 9.94
C VAL A 285 16.00 -12.53 10.40
N GLN A 286 16.27 -12.69 11.70
CA GLN A 286 17.63 -12.64 12.25
C GLN A 286 18.56 -13.69 11.61
N GLU A 287 18.09 -14.93 11.46
CA GLU A 287 18.88 -16.00 10.85
C GLU A 287 19.27 -15.67 9.41
N GLN A 288 18.40 -15.02 8.63
CA GLN A 288 18.70 -14.67 7.24
C GLN A 288 19.69 -13.51 7.10
N LEU A 289 19.63 -12.52 8.01
CA LEU A 289 20.47 -11.34 7.95
C LEU A 289 21.82 -11.51 8.66
N ALA A 290 21.87 -12.31 9.73
CA ALA A 290 23.03 -12.40 10.62
C ALA A 290 23.22 -13.81 11.21
N GLY A 291 22.71 -14.86 10.55
CA GLY A 291 22.73 -16.22 11.08
C GLY A 291 24.12 -16.81 11.37
N ASP A 292 25.15 -16.28 10.75
CA ASP A 292 26.56 -16.60 10.99
C ASP A 292 27.19 -15.85 12.17
N GLU A 293 26.51 -14.81 12.68
CA GLU A 293 26.92 -14.02 13.85
C GLU A 293 26.11 -14.35 15.13
N LEU A 294 25.13 -15.25 15.05
CA LEU A 294 24.30 -15.62 16.19
C LEU A 294 25.09 -16.45 17.22
N GLU A 295 24.85 -16.21 18.51
CA GLU A 295 25.50 -16.94 19.61
C GLU A 295 25.23 -18.45 19.56
N ASP A 296 24.04 -18.83 19.10
CA ASP A 296 23.59 -20.21 18.91
C ASP A 296 23.82 -20.68 17.46
N LEU A 297 24.97 -20.33 16.89
CA LEU A 297 25.39 -20.71 15.55
C LEU A 297 25.15 -22.21 15.28
N SER A 298 24.42 -22.49 14.20
CA SER A 298 24.15 -23.86 13.76
C SER A 298 24.23 -23.95 12.24
N ARG A 299 24.18 -25.19 11.72
CA ARG A 299 24.12 -25.39 10.27
C ARG A 299 22.90 -24.69 9.65
N GLU A 300 21.77 -24.66 10.34
CA GLU A 300 20.55 -24.02 9.84
C GLU A 300 20.69 -22.50 9.78
N THR A 301 21.31 -21.87 10.78
CA THR A 301 21.52 -20.41 10.78
C THR A 301 22.53 -20.01 9.69
N ILE A 302 23.54 -20.84 9.41
CA ILE A 302 24.46 -20.63 8.27
C ILE A 302 23.74 -20.83 6.93
N ILE A 303 22.83 -21.80 6.81
CA ILE A 303 22.05 -21.98 5.58
C ILE A 303 21.16 -20.74 5.34
N ALA A 304 20.62 -20.15 6.40
CA ALA A 304 19.76 -18.98 6.32
C ALA A 304 20.50 -17.74 5.76
N THR A 305 21.79 -17.54 6.08
CA THR A 305 22.59 -16.46 5.46
C THR A 305 22.89 -16.67 3.99
N GLY A 306 22.52 -17.84 3.44
CA GLY A 306 22.40 -18.07 1.99
C GLY A 306 21.51 -17.03 1.28
N TYR A 307 20.68 -16.28 2.02
CA TYR A 307 19.98 -15.08 1.54
C TYR A 307 20.88 -14.16 0.70
N TYR A 308 22.11 -13.89 1.15
CA TYR A 308 23.06 -13.02 0.46
C TYR A 308 23.60 -13.57 -0.86
N ARG A 309 23.29 -14.83 -1.19
CA ARG A 309 23.71 -15.51 -2.42
C ARG A 309 22.56 -15.73 -3.41
N LEU A 310 21.36 -15.23 -3.08
CA LEU A 310 20.20 -15.26 -3.96
C LEU A 310 20.23 -14.12 -4.97
N GLY A 311 19.22 -14.04 -5.83
CA GLY A 311 19.16 -13.02 -6.87
C GLY A 311 19.94 -13.37 -8.15
N VAL A 312 20.17 -12.36 -8.97
CA VAL A 312 20.88 -12.49 -10.24
C VAL A 312 22.37 -12.72 -9.98
N TRP A 313 23.00 -13.62 -10.74
CA TRP A 313 24.44 -13.81 -10.73
C TRP A 313 25.01 -13.68 -12.14
N ASP A 314 25.90 -12.70 -12.31
CA ASP A 314 26.72 -12.55 -13.51
C ASP A 314 28.05 -13.31 -13.32
N ASP A 315 28.22 -14.44 -14.04
CA ASP A 315 29.40 -15.30 -13.93
C ASP A 315 30.57 -14.82 -14.81
N GLU A 316 30.34 -13.85 -15.71
CA GLU A 316 31.35 -13.32 -16.63
C GLU A 316 31.16 -11.81 -16.87
N PRO A 317 31.25 -10.96 -15.84
CA PRO A 317 30.99 -9.53 -15.98
C PRO A 317 32.07 -8.84 -16.82
N ASP A 318 31.62 -8.10 -17.85
CA ASP A 318 32.47 -7.24 -18.69
C ASP A 318 33.21 -6.18 -17.86
N ASP A 319 32.50 -5.54 -16.93
CA ASP A 319 33.05 -4.60 -15.96
C ASP A 319 32.75 -5.09 -14.53
N LYS A 320 33.77 -5.68 -13.91
CA LYS A 320 33.71 -6.21 -12.54
C LYS A 320 33.33 -5.16 -11.50
N GLN A 321 33.70 -3.90 -11.72
CA GLN A 321 33.39 -2.84 -10.76
C GLN A 321 31.91 -2.46 -10.84
N VAL A 322 31.35 -2.38 -12.05
CA VAL A 322 29.91 -2.14 -12.24
C VAL A 322 29.10 -3.29 -11.66
N ALA A 323 29.46 -4.54 -11.99
CA ALA A 323 28.77 -5.73 -11.48
C ALA A 323 28.72 -5.77 -9.95
N LEU A 324 29.84 -5.49 -9.28
CA LEU A 324 29.89 -5.41 -7.81
C LEU A 324 28.91 -4.37 -7.25
N TRP A 325 28.82 -3.19 -7.87
CA TRP A 325 27.91 -2.13 -7.40
C TRP A 325 26.43 -2.44 -7.68
N ASP A 326 26.14 -3.16 -8.77
CA ASP A 326 24.79 -3.62 -9.07
C ASP A 326 24.34 -4.74 -8.12
N GLU A 327 25.23 -5.66 -7.74
CA GLU A 327 24.95 -6.66 -6.70
C GLU A 327 24.66 -6.01 -5.34
N ILE A 328 25.46 -5.01 -4.94
CA ILE A 328 25.24 -4.29 -3.67
C ILE A 328 23.92 -3.51 -3.72
N ASP A 329 23.61 -2.81 -4.81
CA ASP A 329 22.31 -2.13 -4.99
C ASP A 329 21.15 -3.10 -4.83
N ASP A 330 21.27 -4.25 -5.49
CA ASP A 330 20.24 -5.27 -5.47
C ASP A 330 20.04 -5.88 -4.08
N LEU A 331 21.10 -6.07 -3.28
CA LEU A 331 21.00 -6.43 -1.86
C LEU A 331 20.32 -5.35 -1.02
N VAL A 332 20.69 -4.08 -1.21
CA VAL A 332 20.09 -2.93 -0.49
C VAL A 332 18.59 -2.86 -0.77
N ARG A 333 18.21 -2.93 -2.06
CA ARG A 333 16.83 -2.84 -2.52
C ARG A 333 16.00 -4.00 -1.97
N THR A 334 16.49 -5.23 -2.13
CA THR A 334 15.79 -6.44 -1.67
C THR A 334 15.62 -6.45 -0.16
N THR A 335 16.66 -6.06 0.58
CA THR A 335 16.61 -6.05 2.04
C THR A 335 15.61 -5.00 2.53
N GLY A 336 15.64 -3.80 1.95
CA GLY A 336 14.70 -2.73 2.26
C GLY A 336 13.25 -3.11 1.95
N GLU A 337 12.99 -3.65 0.77
CA GLU A 337 11.64 -4.01 0.33
C GLU A 337 11.08 -5.21 1.12
N THR A 338 11.90 -6.23 1.37
CA THR A 338 11.45 -7.48 1.99
C THR A 338 11.30 -7.37 3.50
N PHE A 339 12.29 -6.81 4.19
CA PHE A 339 12.33 -6.83 5.66
C PHE A 339 11.79 -5.54 6.29
N LEU A 340 11.91 -4.41 5.61
CA LEU A 340 11.42 -3.12 6.11
C LEU A 340 10.09 -2.70 5.45
N GLY A 341 9.73 -3.29 4.31
CA GLY A 341 8.58 -2.85 3.52
C GLY A 341 8.77 -1.47 2.90
N LEU A 342 10.02 -1.05 2.67
CA LEU A 342 10.39 0.28 2.17
C LEU A 342 11.07 0.19 0.81
N THR A 343 10.67 1.03 -0.14
CA THR A 343 11.23 1.06 -1.50
C THR A 343 12.53 1.87 -1.57
N ILE A 344 13.55 1.44 -0.82
CA ILE A 344 14.81 2.18 -0.65
C ILE A 344 15.54 2.45 -1.99
N GLY A 345 15.32 1.63 -3.02
CA GLY A 345 16.05 1.70 -4.29
C GLY A 345 15.99 3.06 -5.02
N CYS A 346 14.94 3.86 -4.87
CA CYS A 346 14.93 5.21 -5.48
C CYS A 346 16.03 6.12 -4.91
N ALA A 347 16.47 5.86 -3.66
CA ALA A 347 17.51 6.61 -2.99
C ALA A 347 18.91 6.42 -3.61
N ARG A 348 19.08 5.48 -4.55
CA ARG A 348 20.35 5.23 -5.25
C ARG A 348 20.87 6.47 -5.97
N CYS A 349 20.01 7.17 -6.72
CA CYS A 349 20.42 8.27 -7.60
C CYS A 349 20.08 9.66 -7.05
N HIS A 350 19.09 9.75 -6.18
CA HIS A 350 18.59 10.99 -5.59
C HIS A 350 17.85 10.67 -4.29
N GLU A 351 17.56 11.65 -3.44
CA GLU A 351 16.73 11.45 -2.23
C GLU A 351 15.42 10.70 -2.52
N HIS A 352 14.99 9.77 -1.66
CA HIS A 352 13.74 9.05 -1.92
C HIS A 352 12.57 10.01 -2.07
N LYS A 353 11.74 9.77 -3.09
CA LYS A 353 10.71 10.72 -3.49
C LYS A 353 9.71 11.00 -2.36
N PHE A 354 9.15 9.95 -1.78
CA PHE A 354 8.01 10.04 -0.87
C PHE A 354 8.32 9.76 0.59
N ASP A 355 9.46 9.11 0.85
CA ASP A 355 9.81 8.60 2.17
C ASP A 355 11.05 9.36 2.65
N PRO A 356 11.21 9.54 3.97
CA PRO A 356 12.33 10.25 4.56
C PRO A 356 13.60 9.41 4.54
N ILE A 357 14.07 9.06 3.34
CA ILE A 357 15.23 8.19 3.12
C ILE A 357 16.25 8.99 2.32
N PRO A 358 17.26 9.56 3.02
CA PRO A 358 18.34 10.24 2.37
C PRO A 358 19.18 9.33 1.46
N GLN A 359 19.72 9.85 0.38
CA GLN A 359 20.72 9.16 -0.45
C GLN A 359 21.96 8.79 0.38
N GLU A 360 22.32 9.61 1.37
CA GLU A 360 23.39 9.27 2.31
C GLU A 360 23.07 7.98 3.09
N ASP A 361 21.83 7.80 3.55
CA ASP A 361 21.42 6.60 4.29
C ASP A 361 21.35 5.37 3.38
N TYR A 362 20.99 5.54 2.10
CA TYR A 362 21.13 4.50 1.08
C TYR A 362 22.58 4.02 0.99
N TYR A 363 23.55 4.93 0.86
CA TYR A 363 24.95 4.54 0.75
C TYR A 363 25.57 4.05 2.08
N ARG A 364 25.04 4.47 3.24
CA ARG A 364 25.38 3.87 4.54
C ARG A 364 24.92 2.42 4.61
N LEU A 365 23.72 2.10 4.12
CA LEU A 365 23.24 0.73 4.03
C LEU A 365 24.03 -0.09 2.99
N ALA A 366 24.36 0.50 1.84
CA ALA A 366 25.23 -0.13 0.85
C ALA A 366 26.63 -0.46 1.43
N ALA A 367 27.17 0.43 2.27
CA ALA A 367 28.45 0.20 2.93
C ALA A 367 28.43 -0.99 3.89
N PHE A 368 27.28 -1.31 4.51
CA PHE A 368 27.11 -2.51 5.33
C PHE A 368 27.27 -3.79 4.49
N PHE A 369 26.66 -3.85 3.30
CA PHE A 369 26.74 -5.02 2.42
C PHE A 369 28.03 -5.12 1.60
N ARG A 370 28.88 -4.09 1.61
CA ARG A 370 30.10 -4.03 0.78
C ARG A 370 31.05 -5.23 0.99
N ASN A 371 31.02 -5.85 2.16
CA ASN A 371 31.89 -6.99 2.49
C ASN A 371 31.25 -8.36 2.19
N VAL A 372 30.02 -8.38 1.64
CA VAL A 372 29.44 -9.63 1.12
C VAL A 372 30.26 -10.04 -0.09
N ILE A 373 30.91 -11.19 0.01
CA ILE A 373 31.70 -11.76 -1.09
C ILE A 373 30.71 -12.38 -2.08
N PRO A 374 30.73 -12.01 -3.38
CA PRO A 374 29.90 -12.63 -4.40
C PRO A 374 30.19 -14.14 -4.49
N TYR A 375 29.24 -14.92 -4.97
CA TYR A 375 29.52 -16.32 -5.25
C TYR A 375 30.37 -16.37 -6.52
N GLY A 376 31.60 -16.87 -6.42
CA GLY A 376 32.50 -17.07 -7.54
C GLY A 376 32.82 -18.55 -7.65
N THR A 377 32.88 -19.07 -8.87
CA THR A 377 33.56 -20.34 -9.12
C THR A 377 35.06 -20.05 -9.08
N ASP A 378 35.67 -20.14 -7.89
CA ASP A 378 37.14 -20.18 -7.79
C ASP A 378 37.72 -21.33 -8.63
#